data_AF-A0A6L8Q9X4-F1
#
_entry.id   AF-A0A6L8Q9X4-F1
#
_cell.length_a   1.000
_cell.length_b   1.000
_cell.length_c   1.000
_cell.angle_alpha   90.00
_cell.angle_beta   90.00
_cell.angle_gamma   90.00
#
_symmetry.space_group_name_H-M   'P 1'
#
loop_
_entity.id
_entity.type
_entity.pdbx_description
1 polymer ?
#
loop_
_entity_poly.entity_id
_entity_poly.type
_entity_poly.pdbx_seq_one_letter_code
_entity_poly.pdbx_strand_id
1 'polypeptide(L)'
;MFNFTDMTIGKKVGLGFAVLTLILMGVVLLTIQQVRTMEVTTKRVVELRTPTAHASLMMLNGMNHSLASLRGWILLGDPKFKTERSIAWKEQINPSLKLMHELAPRWTDPENKTRLKSIEEEINNFKMAQKKIEDIARSPENSPAQKILFNKAEPLEKFIVDTLSNMIKLGMKDNKTKKNKRLVEILANIETTTSLALERADEFLLSGKQEFKKESLENWRKNSE
;
A
#
# COMPACT_ATOMS: atom_id res chain seq x y z
N MET A 1 -56.92 55.83 4.96
CA MET A 1 -56.97 56.10 6.42
C MET A 1 -58.31 55.58 6.92
N PHE A 2 -58.37 54.35 7.44
CA PHE A 2 -59.61 53.78 7.97
C PHE A 2 -59.84 54.39 9.37
N ASN A 3 -60.83 55.27 9.51
CA ASN A 3 -61.17 55.86 10.81
C ASN A 3 -61.86 54.81 11.70
N PHE A 4 -61.13 54.31 12.70
CA PHE A 4 -61.62 53.35 13.69
C PHE A 4 -62.76 53.87 14.57
N THR A 5 -63.06 55.16 14.54
CA THR A 5 -64.10 55.82 15.34
C THR A 5 -65.52 55.57 14.85
N ASP A 6 -65.73 55.30 13.55
CA ASP A 6 -67.08 55.19 12.94
C ASP A 6 -67.59 53.74 12.77
N MET A 7 -66.86 52.77 13.31
CA MET A 7 -67.17 51.33 13.16
C MET A 7 -67.99 50.80 14.34
N THR A 8 -69.05 50.01 14.05
CA THR A 8 -69.79 49.26 15.07
C THR A 8 -68.86 48.29 15.81
N ILE A 9 -69.12 48.04 17.10
CA ILE A 9 -68.26 47.21 17.98
C ILE A 9 -67.93 45.86 17.34
N GLY A 10 -68.90 45.23 16.68
CA GLY A 10 -68.71 43.95 15.97
C GLY A 10 -67.66 44.01 14.85
N LYS A 11 -67.58 45.12 14.09
CA LYS A 11 -66.55 45.28 13.05
C LYS A 11 -65.15 45.44 13.65
N LYS A 12 -65.00 46.13 14.80
CA LYS A 12 -63.71 46.31 15.48
C LYS A 12 -63.17 44.98 16.00
N VAL A 13 -64.03 44.18 16.63
CA VAL A 13 -63.69 42.83 17.10
C VAL A 13 -63.37 41.89 15.93
N GLY A 14 -64.17 41.93 14.86
CA GLY A 14 -63.93 41.13 13.65
C GLY A 14 -62.61 41.46 12.96
N LEU A 15 -62.22 42.74 12.92
CA LEU A 15 -60.94 43.16 12.31
C LEU A 15 -59.74 42.69 13.15
N GLY A 16 -59.82 42.76 14.48
CA GLY A 16 -58.79 42.18 15.37
C GLY A 16 -58.66 40.67 15.18
N PHE A 17 -59.78 39.95 15.09
CA PHE A 17 -59.78 38.51 14.83
C PHE A 17 -59.22 38.15 13.44
N ALA A 18 -59.54 38.94 12.42
CA ALA A 18 -59.01 38.75 11.07
C ALA A 18 -57.48 38.94 11.01
N VAL A 19 -56.95 39.95 11.71
CA VAL A 19 -55.50 40.19 11.81
C VAL A 19 -54.81 39.02 12.53
N LEU A 20 -55.36 38.55 13.65
CA LEU A 20 -54.83 37.38 14.37
C LEU A 20 -54.82 36.12 13.49
N THR A 21 -55.91 35.90 12.75
CA THR A 21 -56.03 34.76 11.82
C THR A 21 -55.01 34.85 10.69
N LEU A 22 -54.79 36.04 10.12
CA LEU A 22 -53.77 36.27 9.09
C LEU A 22 -52.35 36.03 9.60
N ILE A 23 -52.03 36.49 10.81
CA ILE A 23 -50.72 36.26 11.45
C ILE A 23 -50.51 34.76 11.63
N LEU A 24 -51.51 34.04 12.16
CA LEU A 24 -51.43 32.60 12.39
C LEU A 24 -51.26 31.84 11.06
N MET A 25 -52.01 32.23 10.02
CA MET A 25 -51.84 31.67 8.67
C MET A 25 -50.43 31.91 8.11
N GLY A 26 -49.87 33.11 8.32
CA GLY A 26 -48.49 33.43 7.93
C GLY A 26 -47.46 32.55 8.63
N VAL A 27 -47.60 32.35 9.94
CA VAL A 27 -46.71 31.46 10.72
C VAL A 27 -46.82 30.02 10.22
N VAL A 28 -48.03 29.51 9.98
CA VAL A 28 -48.22 28.16 9.44
C VAL A 28 -47.55 28.01 8.07
N LEU A 29 -47.71 28.97 7.16
CA LEU A 29 -47.05 28.96 5.85
C LEU A 29 -45.52 28.95 5.97
N LEU A 30 -44.95 29.78 6.84
CA LEU A 30 -43.50 29.82 7.08
C LEU A 30 -42.99 28.50 7.67
N THR A 31 -43.71 27.92 8.64
CA THR A 31 -43.33 26.61 9.23
C THR A 31 -43.37 25.50 8.19
N ILE A 32 -44.37 25.45 7.30
CA ILE A 32 -44.43 24.47 6.21
C ILE A 32 -43.22 24.60 5.28
N GLN A 33 -42.81 25.83 4.93
CA GLN A 33 -41.63 26.06 4.08
C GLN A 33 -40.33 25.61 4.77
N GLN A 34 -40.17 25.91 6.07
CA GLN A 34 -39.01 25.46 6.85
C GLN A 34 -38.95 23.93 6.96
N VAL A 35 -40.09 23.28 7.22
CA VAL A 35 -40.20 21.81 7.30
C VAL A 35 -39.80 21.17 5.97
N ARG A 36 -40.27 21.68 4.82
CA ARG A 36 -39.85 21.16 3.51
C ARG A 36 -38.35 21.29 3.26
N THR A 37 -37.76 22.41 3.66
CA THR A 37 -36.30 22.64 3.52
C THR A 37 -35.51 21.69 4.41
N MET A 38 -36.00 21.43 5.62
CA MET A 38 -35.44 20.45 6.55
C MET A 38 -35.54 19.03 5.98
N GLU A 39 -36.67 18.66 5.40
CA GLU A 39 -36.87 17.34 4.78
C GLU A 39 -35.83 17.06 3.67
N VAL A 40 -35.63 18.01 2.75
CA VAL A 40 -34.65 17.88 1.66
C VAL A 40 -33.22 17.72 2.21
N THR A 41 -32.88 18.48 3.25
CA THR A 41 -31.55 18.45 3.87
C THR A 41 -31.33 17.12 4.59
N THR A 42 -32.29 16.69 5.40
CA THR A 42 -32.26 15.41 6.12
C THR A 42 -32.16 14.25 5.13
N LYS A 43 -32.95 14.25 4.06
CA LYS A 43 -32.89 13.23 3.01
C LYS A 43 -31.51 13.16 2.35
N ARG A 44 -30.89 14.31 2.05
CA ARG A 44 -29.52 14.34 1.51
C ARG A 44 -28.49 13.79 2.50
N VAL A 45 -28.64 14.04 3.79
CA VAL A 45 -27.74 13.47 4.80
C VAL A 45 -27.89 11.95 4.85
N VAL A 46 -29.12 11.47 5.03
CA VAL A 46 -29.41 10.04 5.26
C VAL A 46 -29.21 9.18 4.03
N GLU A 47 -29.63 9.64 2.84
CA GLU A 47 -29.63 8.83 1.62
C GLU A 47 -28.40 9.03 0.72
N LEU A 48 -27.60 10.08 0.97
CA LEU A 48 -26.45 10.40 0.12
C LEU A 48 -25.16 10.53 0.90
N ARG A 49 -25.09 11.42 1.90
CA ARG A 49 -23.83 11.70 2.62
C ARG A 49 -23.41 10.55 3.53
N THR A 50 -24.32 10.02 4.33
CA THR A 50 -24.04 8.89 5.24
C THR A 50 -23.62 7.62 4.49
N PRO A 51 -24.34 7.19 3.43
CA PRO A 51 -23.91 6.01 2.66
C PRO A 51 -22.59 6.23 1.93
N THR A 52 -22.32 7.44 1.42
CA THR A 52 -21.03 7.76 0.79
C THR A 52 -19.90 7.64 1.80
N ALA A 53 -20.04 8.25 2.98
CA ALA A 53 -19.02 8.17 4.03
C ALA A 53 -18.81 6.73 4.51
N HIS A 54 -19.90 5.97 4.70
CA HIS A 54 -19.82 4.56 5.07
C HIS A 54 -19.09 3.73 4.01
N ALA A 55 -19.39 3.93 2.72
CA ALA A 55 -18.68 3.27 1.62
C ALA A 55 -17.20 3.62 1.62
N SER A 56 -16.83 4.89 1.81
CA SER A 56 -15.42 5.29 1.90
C SER A 56 -14.69 4.62 3.07
N LEU A 57 -15.32 4.53 4.24
CA LEU A 57 -14.76 3.84 5.41
C LEU A 57 -14.65 2.32 5.19
N MET A 58 -15.66 1.69 4.61
CA MET A 58 -15.63 0.26 4.28
C MET A 58 -14.55 -0.06 3.25
N MET A 59 -14.35 0.80 2.26
CA MET A 59 -13.26 0.66 1.29
C MET A 59 -11.90 0.77 1.96
N LEU A 60 -11.69 1.77 2.82
CA LEU A 60 -10.44 1.94 3.58
C LEU A 60 -10.15 0.71 4.46
N ASN A 61 -11.17 0.20 5.16
CA ASN A 61 -11.05 -1.03 5.95
C ASN A 61 -10.69 -2.23 5.06
N GLY A 62 -11.32 -2.37 3.90
CA GLY A 62 -10.99 -3.39 2.91
C GLY A 62 -9.55 -3.29 2.40
N MET A 63 -9.05 -2.08 2.14
CA MET A 63 -7.66 -1.85 1.74
C MET A 63 -6.68 -2.29 2.84
N ASN A 64 -6.94 -1.91 4.10
CA ASN A 64 -6.14 -2.33 5.24
C ASN A 64 -6.17 -3.84 5.46
N HIS A 65 -7.36 -4.46 5.33
CA HIS A 65 -7.53 -5.90 5.44
C HIS A 65 -6.76 -6.65 4.33
N SER A 66 -6.85 -6.17 3.09
CA SER A 66 -6.12 -6.70 1.94
C SER A 66 -4.59 -6.59 2.12
N LEU A 67 -4.12 -5.46 2.67
CA LEU A 67 -2.71 -5.23 2.99
C LEU A 67 -2.20 -6.14 4.11
N ALA A 68 -2.97 -6.27 5.20
CA ALA A 68 -2.64 -7.16 6.31
C ALA A 68 -2.54 -8.61 5.84
N SER A 69 -3.50 -9.03 5.00
CA SER A 69 -3.49 -10.35 4.38
C SER A 69 -2.27 -10.57 3.50
N LEU A 70 -1.92 -9.62 2.62
CA LEU A 70 -0.71 -9.73 1.79
C LEU A 70 0.56 -9.85 2.65
N ARG A 71 0.69 -9.05 3.71
CA ARG A 71 1.82 -9.15 4.64
C ARG A 71 1.87 -10.53 5.32
N GLY A 72 0.72 -11.05 5.74
CA GLY A 72 0.61 -12.41 6.28
C GLY A 72 1.09 -13.48 5.29
N TRP A 73 0.69 -13.37 4.01
CA TRP A 73 1.17 -14.26 2.95
C TRP A 73 2.69 -14.19 2.77
N ILE A 74 3.26 -12.98 2.72
CA ILE A 74 4.71 -12.78 2.54
C ILE A 74 5.48 -13.47 3.67
N LEU A 75 5.06 -13.27 4.92
CA LEU A 75 5.77 -13.79 6.10
C LEU A 75 5.58 -15.31 6.28
N LEU A 76 4.35 -15.80 6.15
CA LEU A 76 4.00 -17.17 6.53
C LEU A 76 3.85 -18.12 5.34
N GLY A 77 3.51 -17.61 4.16
CA GLY A 77 3.29 -18.44 2.97
C GLY A 77 2.06 -19.35 3.06
N ASP A 78 1.13 -19.03 3.95
CA ASP A 78 -0.10 -19.78 4.13
C ASP A 78 -1.15 -19.31 3.10
N PRO A 79 -1.65 -20.18 2.20
CA PRO A 79 -2.62 -19.81 1.16
C PRO A 79 -3.89 -19.14 1.68
N LYS A 80 -4.25 -19.34 2.97
CA LYS A 80 -5.40 -18.67 3.58
C LYS A 80 -5.35 -17.15 3.42
N PHE A 81 -4.15 -16.56 3.48
CA PHE A 81 -3.97 -15.12 3.34
C PHE A 81 -4.26 -14.61 1.92
N LYS A 82 -4.10 -15.45 0.89
CA LYS A 82 -4.55 -15.10 -0.47
C LYS A 82 -6.06 -15.08 -0.55
N THR A 83 -6.71 -16.04 0.11
CA THR A 83 -8.18 -16.10 0.22
C THR A 83 -8.72 -14.88 0.96
N GLU A 84 -8.19 -14.55 2.14
CA GLU A 84 -8.60 -13.35 2.91
C GLU A 84 -8.39 -12.06 2.11
N ARG A 85 -7.27 -11.94 1.39
CA ARG A 85 -7.05 -10.81 0.48
C ARG A 85 -8.12 -10.73 -0.60
N SER A 86 -8.49 -11.86 -1.21
CA SER A 86 -9.55 -11.92 -2.21
C SER A 86 -10.92 -11.54 -1.62
N ILE A 87 -11.21 -11.97 -0.40
CA ILE A 87 -12.43 -11.61 0.35
C ILE A 87 -12.47 -10.09 0.59
N ALA A 88 -11.37 -9.48 1.05
CA ALA A 88 -11.30 -8.03 1.24
C ALA A 88 -11.64 -7.25 -0.05
N TRP A 89 -11.13 -7.71 -1.19
CA TRP A 89 -11.46 -7.12 -2.49
C TRP A 89 -12.93 -7.31 -2.88
N LYS A 90 -13.43 -8.54 -2.74
CA LYS A 90 -14.78 -8.93 -3.20
C LYS A 90 -15.89 -8.33 -2.34
N GLU A 91 -15.72 -8.33 -1.02
CA GLU A 91 -16.78 -8.01 -0.06
C GLU A 91 -16.68 -6.57 0.47
N GLN A 92 -15.51 -5.93 0.41
CA GLN A 92 -15.31 -4.59 1.00
C GLN A 92 -14.93 -3.55 -0.05
N ILE A 93 -13.86 -3.75 -0.83
CA ILE A 93 -13.33 -2.71 -1.73
C ILE A 93 -14.23 -2.51 -2.95
N ASN A 94 -14.47 -3.55 -3.75
CA ASN A 94 -15.24 -3.44 -5.00
C ASN A 94 -16.69 -3.00 -4.76
N PRO A 95 -17.42 -3.54 -3.75
CA PRO A 95 -18.79 -3.09 -3.48
C PRO A 95 -18.84 -1.63 -3.02
N SER A 96 -17.88 -1.19 -2.21
CA SER A 96 -17.80 0.21 -1.76
C SER A 96 -17.54 1.17 -2.92
N LEU A 97 -16.62 0.80 -3.82
CA LEU A 97 -16.35 1.59 -5.02
C LEU A 97 -17.60 1.67 -5.91
N LYS A 98 -18.26 0.53 -6.16
CA LYS A 98 -19.52 0.47 -6.92
C LYS A 98 -20.59 1.37 -6.31
N LEU A 99 -20.81 1.29 -4.99
CA LEU A 99 -21.78 2.12 -4.29
C LEU A 99 -21.44 3.62 -4.42
N MET A 100 -20.16 3.99 -4.32
CA MET A 100 -19.76 5.38 -4.54
C MET A 100 -20.04 5.85 -5.97
N HIS A 101 -19.85 5.01 -7.00
CA HIS A 101 -20.27 5.34 -8.37
C HIS A 101 -21.79 5.51 -8.51
N GLU A 102 -22.59 4.68 -7.84
CA GLU A 102 -24.06 4.81 -7.86
C GLU A 102 -24.55 6.10 -7.16
N LEU A 103 -23.83 6.55 -6.13
CA LEU A 103 -24.13 7.79 -5.40
C LEU A 103 -23.57 9.05 -6.09
N ALA A 104 -22.47 8.91 -6.82
CA ALA A 104 -21.72 10.02 -7.42
C ALA A 104 -22.55 10.98 -8.27
N PRO A 105 -23.50 10.55 -9.15
CA PRO A 105 -24.32 11.46 -9.94
C PRO A 105 -25.07 12.49 -9.10
N ARG A 106 -25.50 12.09 -7.90
CA ARG A 106 -26.29 12.91 -6.96
C ARG A 106 -25.44 13.79 -6.04
N TRP A 107 -24.11 13.67 -6.08
CA TRP A 107 -23.23 14.55 -5.30
C TRP A 107 -23.33 16.00 -5.76
N THR A 108 -23.46 16.90 -4.79
CA THR A 108 -23.61 18.34 -5.01
C THR A 108 -22.29 19.02 -5.34
N ASP A 109 -21.18 18.45 -4.91
CA ASP A 109 -19.84 19.01 -5.09
C ASP A 109 -19.12 18.28 -6.25
N PRO A 110 -18.75 18.99 -7.34
CA PRO A 110 -18.05 18.41 -8.47
C PRO A 110 -16.64 17.89 -8.09
N GLU A 111 -15.99 18.44 -7.06
CA GLU A 111 -14.67 18.00 -6.62
C GLU A 111 -14.70 16.54 -6.13
N ASN A 112 -15.78 16.13 -5.46
CA ASN A 112 -15.95 14.75 -5.00
C ASN A 112 -15.97 13.76 -6.17
N LYS A 113 -16.54 14.14 -7.32
CA LYS A 113 -16.54 13.30 -8.53
C LYS A 113 -15.13 13.17 -9.10
N THR A 114 -14.34 14.24 -9.07
CA THR A 114 -12.93 14.20 -9.47
C THR A 114 -12.12 13.30 -8.54
N ARG A 115 -12.30 13.43 -7.22
CA ARG A 115 -11.64 12.59 -6.22
C ARG A 115 -11.97 11.11 -6.39
N LEU A 116 -13.22 10.76 -6.69
CA LEU A 116 -13.61 9.37 -6.95
C LEU A 116 -12.86 8.76 -8.14
N LYS A 117 -12.68 9.52 -9.23
CA LYS A 117 -11.89 9.06 -10.38
C LYS A 117 -10.43 8.81 -10.01
N SER A 118 -9.81 9.75 -9.28
CA SER A 118 -8.43 9.56 -8.81
C SER A 118 -8.30 8.34 -7.89
N ILE A 119 -9.27 8.12 -7.00
CA ILE A 119 -9.32 6.94 -6.14
C ILE A 119 -9.40 5.65 -6.97
N GLU A 120 -10.22 5.62 -8.01
CA GLU A 120 -10.36 4.45 -8.90
C GLU A 120 -9.05 4.11 -9.61
N GLU A 121 -8.34 5.12 -10.12
CA GLU A 121 -7.00 4.95 -10.72
C GLU A 121 -5.99 4.39 -9.70
N GLU A 122 -5.91 4.99 -8.51
CA GLU A 122 -4.99 4.57 -7.46
C GLU A 122 -5.30 3.16 -6.92
N ILE A 123 -6.57 2.79 -6.83
CA ILE A 123 -7.00 1.44 -6.41
C ILE A 123 -6.56 0.39 -7.43
N ASN A 124 -6.65 0.69 -8.72
CA ASN A 124 -6.17 -0.21 -9.76
C ASN A 124 -4.64 -0.38 -9.69
N ASN A 125 -3.90 0.72 -9.50
CA ASN A 125 -2.46 0.67 -9.27
C ASN A 125 -2.10 -0.15 -8.02
N PHE A 126 -2.83 0.06 -6.93
CA PHE A 126 -2.68 -0.69 -5.69
C PHE A 126 -2.89 -2.19 -5.92
N LYS A 127 -3.96 -2.59 -6.63
CA LYS A 127 -4.24 -4.00 -6.98
C LYS A 127 -3.11 -4.63 -7.78
N MET A 128 -2.59 -3.92 -8.78
CA MET A 128 -1.47 -4.39 -9.61
C MET A 128 -0.20 -4.54 -8.79
N ALA A 129 0.11 -3.57 -7.92
CA ALA A 129 1.27 -3.65 -7.03
C ALA A 129 1.18 -4.85 -6.08
N GLN A 130 0.01 -5.05 -5.45
CA GLN A 130 -0.23 -6.22 -4.59
C GLN A 130 -0.01 -7.54 -5.35
N LYS A 131 -0.50 -7.64 -6.59
CA LYS A 131 -0.33 -8.84 -7.42
C LYS A 131 1.13 -9.10 -7.75
N LYS A 132 1.86 -8.07 -8.20
CA LYS A 132 3.31 -8.17 -8.45
C LYS A 132 4.07 -8.66 -7.23
N ILE A 133 3.77 -8.10 -6.06
CA ILE A 133 4.39 -8.53 -4.80
C ILE A 133 4.04 -10.00 -4.50
N GLU A 134 2.77 -10.39 -4.59
CA GLU A 134 2.35 -11.78 -4.33
C GLU A 134 3.06 -12.79 -5.24
N ASP A 135 3.26 -12.42 -6.52
CA ASP A 135 3.88 -13.26 -7.54
C ASP A 135 5.37 -13.50 -7.28
N ILE A 136 6.09 -12.48 -6.79
CA ILE A 136 7.54 -12.58 -6.55
C ILE A 136 7.91 -12.92 -5.11
N ALA A 137 7.08 -12.60 -4.11
CA ALA A 137 7.51 -12.56 -2.71
C ALA A 137 8.12 -13.86 -2.16
N ARG A 138 7.71 -15.02 -2.70
CA ARG A 138 8.22 -16.34 -2.30
C ARG A 138 9.01 -17.03 -3.40
N SER A 139 9.51 -16.27 -4.38
CA SER A 139 10.36 -16.77 -5.45
C SER A 139 11.77 -16.17 -5.34
N PRO A 140 12.80 -16.81 -5.93
CA PRO A 140 14.17 -16.28 -5.93
C PRO A 140 14.28 -14.87 -6.55
N GLU A 141 13.30 -14.48 -7.37
CA GLU A 141 13.20 -13.15 -7.96
C GLU A 141 12.98 -12.04 -6.91
N ASN A 142 12.51 -12.36 -5.69
CA ASN A 142 12.43 -11.42 -4.58
C ASN A 142 13.81 -11.01 -4.04
N SER A 143 14.85 -11.80 -4.33
CA SER A 143 16.20 -11.58 -3.83
C SER A 143 17.21 -11.76 -4.96
N PRO A 144 17.23 -10.84 -5.96
CA PRO A 144 18.01 -11.00 -7.18
C PRO A 144 19.52 -11.15 -6.90
N ALA A 145 20.03 -10.48 -5.86
CA ALA A 145 21.42 -10.62 -5.46
C ALA A 145 21.75 -12.01 -4.91
N GLN A 146 20.89 -12.57 -4.04
CA GLN A 146 21.04 -13.96 -3.58
C GLN A 146 20.91 -14.95 -4.74
N LYS A 147 20.00 -14.71 -5.68
CA LYS A 147 19.89 -15.52 -6.90
C LYS A 147 21.18 -15.52 -7.72
N ILE A 148 21.88 -14.39 -7.83
CA ILE A 148 23.19 -14.32 -8.50
C ILE A 148 24.25 -15.04 -7.68
N LEU A 149 24.25 -14.87 -6.36
CA LEU A 149 25.19 -15.51 -5.44
C LEU A 149 25.14 -17.05 -5.60
N PHE A 150 23.98 -17.66 -5.35
CA PHE A 150 23.80 -19.11 -5.37
C PHE A 150 23.94 -19.72 -6.77
N ASN A 151 23.41 -19.07 -7.81
CA ASN A 151 23.38 -19.69 -9.15
C ASN A 151 24.63 -19.40 -10.00
N LYS A 152 25.43 -18.40 -9.65
CA LYS A 152 26.60 -18.00 -10.45
C LYS A 152 27.86 -17.89 -9.63
N ALA A 153 27.83 -17.14 -8.53
CA ALA A 153 29.04 -16.82 -7.79
C ALA A 153 29.59 -18.04 -7.03
N GLU A 154 28.76 -18.79 -6.32
CA GLU A 154 29.15 -20.02 -5.61
C GLU A 154 29.71 -21.11 -6.55
N PRO A 155 29.06 -21.47 -7.68
CA PRO A 155 29.65 -22.42 -8.63
C PRO A 155 31.01 -21.96 -9.18
N LEU A 156 31.16 -20.65 -9.40
CA LEU A 156 32.40 -20.08 -9.93
C LEU A 156 33.52 -20.10 -8.87
N GLU A 157 33.20 -19.74 -7.63
CA GLU A 157 34.14 -19.82 -6.50
C GLU A 157 34.60 -21.25 -6.30
N LYS A 158 33.68 -22.23 -6.25
CA LYS A 158 34.03 -23.65 -6.14
C LYS A 158 34.99 -24.09 -7.25
N PHE A 159 34.72 -23.69 -8.50
CA PHE A 159 35.61 -23.99 -9.62
C PHE A 159 37.00 -23.37 -9.47
N ILE A 160 37.08 -22.12 -9.01
CA ILE A 160 38.35 -21.41 -8.75
C ILE A 160 39.12 -22.12 -7.63
N VAL A 161 38.47 -22.38 -6.50
CA VAL A 161 39.06 -23.04 -5.33
C VAL A 161 39.57 -24.43 -5.70
N ASP A 162 38.76 -25.27 -6.36
CA ASP A 162 39.18 -26.61 -6.81
C ASP A 162 40.41 -26.54 -7.73
N THR A 163 40.44 -25.57 -8.64
CA THR A 163 41.57 -25.35 -9.55
C THR A 163 42.83 -24.94 -8.80
N LEU A 164 42.74 -23.95 -7.91
CA LEU A 164 43.85 -23.47 -7.09
C LEU A 164 44.38 -24.57 -6.16
N SER A 165 43.50 -25.28 -5.48
CA SER A 165 43.83 -26.45 -4.65
C SER A 165 44.61 -27.52 -5.43
N ASN A 166 44.24 -27.80 -6.67
CA ASN A 166 44.98 -28.72 -7.53
C ASN A 166 46.36 -28.18 -7.94
N MET A 167 46.46 -26.89 -8.25
CA MET A 167 47.74 -26.24 -8.56
C MET A 167 48.67 -26.24 -7.34
N ILE A 168 48.15 -25.98 -6.15
CA ILE A 168 48.89 -26.05 -4.88
C ILE A 168 49.42 -27.46 -4.64
N LYS A 169 48.58 -28.49 -4.78
CA LYS A 169 49.01 -29.90 -4.63
C LYS A 169 50.13 -30.28 -5.60
N LEU A 170 50.08 -29.80 -6.85
CA LEU A 170 51.15 -30.01 -7.83
C LEU A 170 52.43 -29.26 -7.44
N GLY A 171 52.32 -27.99 -7.04
CA GLY A 171 53.45 -27.18 -6.62
C GLY A 171 54.15 -27.70 -5.36
N MET A 172 53.39 -28.30 -4.42
CA MET A 172 53.94 -28.94 -3.23
C MET A 172 54.76 -30.20 -3.54
N LYS A 173 54.47 -30.92 -4.64
CA LYS A 173 55.25 -32.10 -5.07
C LYS A 173 56.64 -31.72 -5.61
N ASP A 174 56.79 -30.51 -6.16
CA ASP A 174 58.04 -29.99 -6.71
C ASP A 174 58.67 -28.90 -5.82
N ASN A 175 58.55 -29.05 -4.50
CA ASN A 175 58.92 -28.01 -3.51
C ASN A 175 60.44 -27.89 -3.24
N LYS A 176 61.27 -27.99 -4.28
CA LYS A 176 62.74 -27.97 -4.16
C LYS A 176 63.34 -26.57 -4.22
N THR A 177 62.61 -25.58 -4.75
CA THR A 177 63.12 -24.21 -4.97
C THR A 177 62.37 -23.16 -4.15
N LYS A 178 63.06 -22.09 -3.72
CA LYS A 178 62.42 -20.93 -3.07
C LYS A 178 61.33 -20.28 -3.94
N LYS A 179 61.49 -20.34 -5.27
CA LYS A 179 60.52 -19.81 -6.25
C LYS A 179 59.20 -20.61 -6.21
N ASN A 180 59.26 -21.94 -6.16
CA ASN A 180 58.05 -22.78 -6.09
C ASN A 180 57.31 -22.59 -4.75
N LYS A 181 58.03 -22.41 -3.63
CA LYS A 181 57.42 -22.07 -2.33
C LYS A 181 56.57 -20.80 -2.40
N ARG A 182 57.14 -19.73 -2.97
CA ARG A 182 56.46 -18.44 -3.11
C ARG A 182 55.22 -18.53 -4.01
N LEU A 183 55.27 -19.33 -5.07
CA LEU A 183 54.10 -19.56 -5.94
C LEU A 183 52.97 -20.28 -5.20
N VAL A 184 53.29 -21.32 -4.42
CA VAL A 184 52.29 -22.03 -3.60
C VAL A 184 51.65 -21.09 -2.58
N GLU A 185 52.43 -20.22 -1.94
CA GLU A 185 51.92 -19.23 -0.99
C GLU A 185 50.96 -18.22 -1.66
N ILE A 186 51.29 -17.72 -2.85
CA ILE A 186 50.41 -16.82 -3.61
C ILE A 186 49.10 -17.52 -3.97
N LEU A 187 49.16 -18.76 -4.47
CA LEU A 187 47.96 -19.53 -4.82
C LEU A 187 47.06 -19.77 -3.61
N ALA A 188 47.65 -20.13 -2.46
CA ALA A 188 46.91 -20.34 -1.21
C ALA A 188 46.28 -19.04 -0.69
N ASN A 189 46.98 -17.91 -0.83
CA ASN A 189 46.43 -16.60 -0.49
C ASN A 189 45.22 -16.27 -1.36
N ILE A 190 45.31 -16.40 -2.69
CA ILE A 190 44.20 -16.13 -3.62
C ILE A 190 43.00 -17.04 -3.33
N GLU A 191 43.24 -18.33 -3.07
CA GLU A 191 42.18 -19.27 -2.69
C GLU A 191 41.44 -18.80 -1.44
N THR A 192 42.20 -18.42 -0.40
CA THR A 192 41.66 -17.94 0.87
C THR A 192 40.90 -16.62 0.70
N THR A 193 41.49 -15.62 0.03
CA THR A 193 40.87 -14.30 -0.13
C THR A 193 39.67 -14.33 -1.08
N THR A 194 39.65 -15.23 -2.07
CA THR A 194 38.45 -15.45 -2.90
C THR A 194 37.30 -16.03 -2.08
N SER A 195 37.59 -17.05 -1.26
CA SER A 195 36.57 -17.69 -0.43
C SER A 195 36.00 -16.71 0.60
N LEU A 196 36.88 -15.96 1.29
CA LEU A 196 36.47 -14.92 2.23
C LEU A 196 35.70 -13.79 1.53
N ALA A 197 36.04 -13.42 0.30
CA ALA A 197 35.30 -12.39 -0.42
C ALA A 197 33.84 -12.80 -0.66
N LEU A 198 33.60 -14.07 -1.02
CA LEU A 198 32.25 -14.57 -1.25
C LEU A 198 31.47 -14.77 0.04
N GLU A 199 32.09 -15.35 1.07
CA GLU A 199 31.48 -15.52 2.40
C GLU A 199 30.98 -14.18 2.96
N ARG A 200 31.81 -13.15 2.90
CA ARG A 200 31.43 -11.80 3.35
C ARG A 200 30.35 -11.15 2.47
N ALA A 201 30.29 -11.49 1.18
CA ALA A 201 29.19 -11.05 0.33
C ALA A 201 27.88 -11.71 0.76
N ASP A 202 27.88 -13.00 1.10
CA ASP A 202 26.71 -13.70 1.62
C ASP A 202 26.25 -13.13 2.97
N GLU A 203 27.18 -12.95 3.92
CA GLU A 203 26.88 -12.33 5.22
C GLU A 203 26.25 -10.94 5.06
N PHE A 204 26.70 -10.16 4.07
CA PHE A 204 26.07 -8.88 3.72
C PHE A 204 24.66 -9.05 3.16
N LEU A 205 24.43 -10.01 2.26
CA LEU A 205 23.11 -10.26 1.68
C LEU A 205 22.09 -10.80 2.69
N LEU A 206 22.55 -11.49 3.74
CA LEU A 206 21.71 -12.00 4.82
C LEU A 206 21.41 -10.94 5.88
N SER A 207 22.42 -10.14 6.27
CA SER A 207 22.30 -9.24 7.42
C SER A 207 22.09 -7.75 7.07
N GLY A 208 22.45 -7.34 5.85
CA GLY A 208 22.48 -5.94 5.42
C GLY A 208 23.59 -5.09 6.05
N LYS A 209 24.50 -5.66 6.87
CA LYS A 209 25.56 -4.92 7.57
C LYS A 209 26.67 -4.47 6.61
N GLN A 210 26.93 -3.17 6.54
CA GLN A 210 27.93 -2.59 5.63
C GLN A 210 29.37 -3.04 5.88
N GLU A 211 29.67 -3.51 7.10
CA GLU A 211 30.97 -4.08 7.46
C GLU A 211 31.33 -5.27 6.55
N PHE A 212 30.42 -6.24 6.41
CA PHE A 212 30.64 -7.41 5.55
C PHE A 212 30.80 -7.05 4.08
N LYS A 213 30.08 -6.03 3.59
CA LYS A 213 30.31 -5.51 2.23
C LYS A 213 31.73 -4.97 2.07
N LYS A 214 32.22 -4.21 3.05
CA LYS A 214 33.58 -3.65 3.02
C LYS A 214 34.63 -4.77 3.05
N GLU A 215 34.47 -5.75 3.93
CA GLU A 215 35.38 -6.90 4.05
C GLU A 215 35.39 -7.75 2.77
N SER A 216 34.22 -7.99 2.16
CA SER A 216 34.10 -8.70 0.88
C SER A 216 34.91 -8.01 -0.22
N LEU A 217 34.74 -6.70 -0.37
CA LEU A 217 35.46 -5.90 -1.36
C LEU A 217 36.97 -5.83 -1.07
N GLU A 218 37.37 -5.76 0.20
CA GLU A 218 38.78 -5.73 0.59
C GLU A 218 39.48 -7.06 0.27
N ASN A 219 38.84 -8.19 0.59
CA ASN A 219 39.38 -9.52 0.26
C ASN A 219 39.44 -9.73 -1.26
N TRP A 220 38.44 -9.26 -2.01
CA TRP A 220 38.49 -9.30 -3.48
C TRP A 220 39.65 -8.47 -4.05
N ARG A 221 39.91 -7.29 -3.47
CA ARG A 221 40.99 -6.40 -3.91
C ARG A 221 42.37 -7.07 -3.77
N LYS A 222 42.59 -7.86 -2.72
CA LYS A 222 43.84 -8.60 -2.47
C LYS A 222 44.15 -9.63 -3.57
N ASN A 223 43.16 -10.08 -4.35
CA ASN A 223 43.38 -10.98 -5.48
C ASN A 223 44.04 -10.29 -6.69
N SER A 224 44.00 -8.94 -6.72
CA SER A 224 44.55 -8.13 -7.81
C SER A 224 45.93 -7.55 -7.50
N GLU A 225 46.47 -7.81 -6.31
CA GLU A 225 47.77 -7.33 -5.81
C GLU A 225 48.81 -8.45 -5.82
#